data_AF-A0A521YC93-F1
#
_entry.id   AF-A0A521YC93-F1
#
_cell.length_a   1.000
_cell.length_b   1.000
_cell.length_c   1.000
_cell.angle_alpha   90.00
_cell.angle_beta   90.00
_cell.angle_gamma   90.00
#
_symmetry.space_group_name_H-M   'P 1'
#
loop_
_entity.id
_entity.type
_entity.pdbx_description
1 polymer ?
#
loop_
_entity_poly.entity_id
_entity_poly.type
_entity_poly.pdbx_seq_one_letter_code
_entity_poly.pdbx_strand_id
1 'polypeptide(L)' 'MWTQHVGNRSFTLGYAVVQSAEGSPVAEGSTAQVWLDAEGRPAALDDVARTALLRSLEEQPGG' A
#
# COMPACT_ATOMS: atom_id res chain seq x y z
N MET A 1 -0.60 4.09 -7.31
CA MET A 1 -0.84 3.19 -6.17
C MET A 1 -0.38 3.91 -4.93
N TRP A 2 -1.07 3.73 -3.81
CA TRP A 2 -0.81 4.45 -2.58
C TRP A 2 -1.05 3.62 -1.33
N THR A 3 -0.40 3.98 -0.24
CA THR A 3 -0.63 3.35 1.06
C THR A 3 -1.96 3.84 1.64
N GLN A 4 -2.84 2.92 2.03
CA GLN A 4 -4.13 3.21 2.68
C GLN A 4 -4.13 2.84 4.17
N HIS A 5 -3.37 1.81 4.55
CA HIS A 5 -3.28 1.34 5.93
C HIS A 5 -1.94 0.65 6.18
N VAL A 6 -1.35 0.87 7.35
CA VAL A 6 -0.14 0.18 7.82
C VAL A 6 -0.43 -0.48 9.17
N GLY A 7 -0.49 -1.80 9.18
CA GLY A 7 -0.59 -2.61 10.39
C GLY A 7 0.78 -3.09 10.86
N ASN A 8 0.81 -4.03 11.81
CA ASN A 8 2.07 -4.58 12.31
C ASN A 8 2.71 -5.59 11.35
N ARG A 9 1.88 -6.46 10.74
CA ARG A 9 2.31 -7.59 9.87
C ARG A 9 1.70 -7.52 8.48
N SER A 10 0.98 -6.43 8.18
CA SER A 10 0.22 -6.27 6.96
C SER A 10 0.05 -4.79 6.63
N PHE A 11 -0.20 -4.51 5.36
CA PHE A 11 -0.53 -3.17 4.88
C PHE A 11 -1.52 -3.27 3.72
N THR A 12 -2.22 -2.18 3.44
CA THR A 12 -3.15 -2.09 2.32
C THR A 12 -2.68 -1.03 1.36
N LEU A 13 -2.61 -1.38 0.08
CA LEU A 13 -2.30 -0.45 -1.01
C LEU A 13 -3.52 -0.26 -1.91
N GLY A 14 -3.94 0.99 -2.08
CA GLY A 14 -4.98 1.42 -3.03
C GLY A 14 -4.39 1.70 -4.41
N TYR A 15 -5.17 1.46 -5.46
CA TYR A 15 -4.78 1.77 -6.82
C TYR A 15 -5.98 2.24 -7.66
N ALA A 16 -5.68 3.02 -8.69
CA ALA A 16 -6.60 3.40 -9.73
C ALA A 16 -5.97 3.03 -11.08
N VAL A 17 -6.75 2.43 -11.97
CA VAL A 17 -6.40 2.18 -13.36
C VAL A 17 -7.04 3.30 -14.17
N VAL A 18 -6.23 4.08 -14.88
CA VAL A 18 -6.68 5.24 -15.65
C VAL A 18 -6.49 4.96 -17.13
N GLN A 19 -7.53 5.21 -17.94
CA GLN A 19 -7.40 5.16 -19.40
C GLN A 19 -6.67 6.43 -19.86
N SER A 20 -5.56 6.24 -20.57
CA SER A 20 -4.59 7.31 -20.87
C SER A 20 -5.14 8.42 -21.77
N ALA A 21 -6.23 8.17 -22.51
CA ALA A 21 -6.83 9.14 -23.41
C ALA A 21 -7.85 10.08 -22.72
N GLU A 22 -8.66 9.56 -21.78
CA GLU A 22 -9.71 10.34 -21.11
C GLU A 22 -9.34 10.81 -19.69
N GLY A 23 -8.20 10.36 -19.13
CA GLY A 23 -7.73 10.75 -17.80
C GLY A 23 -8.63 10.34 -16.63
N SER A 24 -9.75 9.67 -16.91
CA SER A 24 -10.73 9.22 -15.93
C SER A 24 -10.37 7.80 -15.47
N PRO A 25 -10.43 7.50 -14.16
CA PRO A 25 -10.21 6.14 -13.66
C PRO A 25 -11.30 5.22 -14.20
N VAL A 26 -10.89 4.11 -14.81
CA VAL A 26 -11.78 3.06 -15.33
C VAL A 26 -11.98 1.94 -14.31
N ALA A 27 -11.11 1.84 -13.31
CA ALA A 27 -11.26 0.96 -12.17
C ALA A 27 -10.46 1.49 -10.97
N GLU A 28 -10.96 1.21 -9.77
CA GLU A 28 -10.26 1.43 -8.52
C GLU A 28 -10.30 0.15 -7.69
N GLY A 29 -9.30 -0.04 -6.84
CA GLY A 29 -9.25 -1.19 -5.97
C GLY A 29 -8.21 -1.04 -4.88
N SER A 30 -8.13 -2.07 -4.05
CA SER A 30 -7.10 -2.18 -3.03
C SER A 30 -6.60 -3.60 -2.90
N THR A 31 -5.40 -3.73 -2.37
CA THR A 31 -4.74 -5.01 -2.11
C THR A 31 -4.26 -5.02 -0.68
N ALA A 32 -4.55 -6.11 0.04
CA ALA A 32 -3.97 -6.36 1.35
C ALA A 32 -2.73 -7.24 1.17
N GLN A 33 -1.58 -6.79 1.68
CA GLN A 33 -0.35 -7.57 1.73
C GLN A 33 -0.05 -8.01 3.15
N VAL A 34 0.46 -9.24 3.31
CA VAL A 34 1.00 -9.76 4.55
C VAL A 34 2.52 -9.87 4.42
N TRP A 35 3.25 -9.35 5.40
CA TRP A 35 4.70 -9.45 5.46
C TRP A 35 5.09 -10.83 5.99
N LEU A 36 5.97 -11.53 5.29
CA LEU A 36 6.40 -12.88 5.65
C LEU A 36 7.90 -12.90 6.00
N ASP A 37 8.29 -13.77 6.92
CA ASP A 37 9.70 -14.13 7.14
C ASP A 37 10.24 -15.07 6.05
N ALA A 38 11.51 -15.45 6.15
CA ALA A 38 12.17 -16.35 5.20
C ALA A 38 11.53 -17.75 5.18
N GLU A 39 10.80 -18.13 6.23
CA GLU A 39 10.09 -19.39 6.34
C GLU A 39 8.63 -19.29 5.88
N GLY A 40 8.21 -18.14 5.35
CA GLY A 40 6.87 -17.91 4.84
C GLY A 40 5.80 -17.70 5.92
N ARG A 41 6.19 -17.45 7.17
CA ARG A 41 5.27 -17.16 8.28
C ARG A 41 5.04 -15.66 8.35
N PRO A 42 3.85 -15.17 8.74
CA PRO A 42 3.65 -13.75 8.91
C PRO A 42 4.66 -13.19 9.93
N ALA A 43 5.18 -12.01 9.69
CA ALA A 43 6.19 -11.38 10.55
C ALA A 43 5.91 -9.88 10.66
N ALA A 44 6.50 -9.24 11.67
CA ALA A 44 6.42 -7.79 11.76
C ALA A 44 7.12 -7.18 10.54
N LEU A 45 6.59 -6.06 10.06
CA LEU A 45 7.32 -5.19 9.13
C LEU A 45 8.64 -4.80 9.79
N ASP A 46 9.75 -4.85 9.04
CA ASP A 46 10.99 -4.26 9.52
C ASP A 46 10.86 -2.72 9.59
N ASP A 47 11.75 -2.10 10.36
CA ASP A 47 11.68 -0.66 10.63
C ASP A 47 11.81 0.17 9.34
N VAL A 48 12.58 -0.30 8.37
CA VAL A 48 12.81 0.41 7.10
C VAL A 48 11.53 0.40 6.27
N ALA A 49 10.92 -0.77 6.06
CA ALA A 49 9.68 -0.94 5.32
C ALA A 49 8.52 -0.21 6.02
N ARG A 50 8.42 -0.32 7.35
CA ARG A 50 7.39 0.38 8.13
C ARG A 50 7.51 1.89 7.98
N THR A 51 8.72 2.43 8.09
CA THR A 51 8.97 3.88 7.94
C THR A 51 8.60 4.36 6.54
N ALA A 52 8.99 3.61 5.49
CA ALA A 52 8.66 3.96 4.11
C ALA A 52 7.14 3.95 3.84
N LEU A 53 6.42 2.94 4.36
CA LEU A 53 4.97 2.84 4.22
C LEU A 53 4.23 3.96 4.96
N LEU A 54 4.66 4.29 6.19
CA LEU A 54 4.07 5.38 6.97
C LEU A 54 4.29 6.73 6.28
N ARG A 55 5.49 6.99 5.76
CA ARG A 55 5.76 8.20 4.97
C ARG A 55 4.87 8.27 3.72
N SER A 56 4.74 7.16 3.00
CA SER A 56 3.88 7.09 1.81
C SER A 56 2.39 7.33 2.12
N LEU A 57 1.94 6.97 3.33
CA LEU A 57 0.58 7.22 3.81
C LEU A 57 0.34 8.73 4.05
N GLU A 58 1.33 9.44 4.58
CA GLU A 58 1.27 10.89 4.84
C GLU A 58 1.36 11.73 3.54
N GLU A 59 2.06 11.24 2.53
CA GLU A 59 2.27 11.93 1.25
C GLU A 59 1.06 11.85 0.29
N GLN A 60 -0.10 11.35 0.74
CA GLN A 60 -1.30 11.27 -0.10
C GLN A 60 -1.95 12.64 -0.35
N PRO A 61 -2.19 13.04 -1.62
CA PRO A 61 -2.89 14.28 -1.91
C PRO A 61 -4.38 14.13 -1.54
N GLY A 62 -4.77 14.69 -0.40
CA GLY A 62 -6.15 14.69 0.10
C GLY A 62 -6.33 14.46 1.60
N GLY A 63 -5.25 14.33 2.38
CA GLY A 63 -5.28 14.39 3.85
C GLY A 63 -5.34 15.81 4.39
#